data_AF-A0AAE8K981-F1
#
_entry.id   AF-A0AAE8K981-F1
#
_cell.length_a   1.000
_cell.length_b   1.000
_cell.length_c   1.000
_cell.angle_alpha   90.00
_cell.angle_beta   90.00
_cell.angle_gamma   90.00
#
_symmetry.space_group_name_H-M   'P 1'
#
loop_
_entity.id
_entity.type
_entity.pdbx_description
1 polymer ?
#
loop_
_entity_poly.entity_id
_entity_poly.type
_entity_poly.pdbx_seq_one_letter_code
_entity_poly.pdbx_strand_id
1 'polypeptide(L)'
;MPLEYFEIKKLLRSQISLVDSLMNKALKYMLLYGILLLVFSVRYSQNTSDSIIIFILLLIMGMLYRLNVLSERISLKNLTITFRKGNFLETKYIELLVSDIESSLNKINSFVNWSCGILATISIFASTIYLNFLKDLVSKEELAKLLGGENSSLQNSFIGGLWQLMLMIILVLLVYYLTVQAFTYDRRFVIIVLKSSRYIDENDEIIVGFLNKLQYIIKNFISGI
;
A
#
# COMPACT_ATOMS: atom_id res chain seq x y z
N MET A 1 20.53 -9.78 -11.59
CA MET A 1 19.20 -9.61 -12.21
C MET A 1 19.46 -9.50 -13.71
N PRO A 2 18.76 -10.25 -14.57
CA PRO A 2 19.11 -10.36 -15.98
C PRO A 2 18.97 -9.02 -16.73
N LEU A 3 19.79 -8.80 -17.77
CA LEU A 3 19.78 -7.59 -18.62
C LEU A 3 18.37 -7.34 -19.21
N GLU A 4 17.72 -8.42 -19.59
CA GLU A 4 16.37 -8.46 -20.16
C GLU A 4 15.31 -7.86 -19.23
N TYR A 5 15.46 -7.98 -17.90
CA TYR A 5 14.54 -7.34 -16.95
C TYR A 5 14.54 -5.81 -17.12
N PHE A 6 15.72 -5.21 -17.30
CA PHE A 6 15.85 -3.76 -17.41
C PHE A 6 15.28 -3.25 -18.73
N GLU A 7 15.43 -4.00 -19.81
CA GLU A 7 14.85 -3.67 -21.11
C GLU A 7 13.32 -3.74 -21.08
N ILE A 8 12.76 -4.81 -20.54
CA ILE A 8 11.29 -4.97 -20.38
C ILE A 8 10.75 -3.89 -19.45
N LYS A 9 11.41 -3.63 -18.32
CA LYS A 9 11.03 -2.54 -17.42
C LYS A 9 11.00 -1.20 -18.15
N LYS A 10 12.03 -0.89 -18.95
CA LYS A 10 12.12 0.36 -19.71
C LYS A 10 11.00 0.47 -20.75
N LEU A 11 10.72 -0.62 -21.49
CA LEU A 11 9.62 -0.69 -22.44
C LEU A 11 8.27 -0.45 -21.76
N LEU A 12 7.99 -1.16 -20.66
CA LEU A 12 6.73 -0.98 -19.92
C LEU A 12 6.60 0.44 -19.35
N ARG A 13 7.71 1.03 -18.87
CA ARG A 13 7.74 2.40 -18.34
C ARG A 13 7.63 3.49 -19.39
N SER A 14 7.96 3.21 -20.65
CA SER A 14 7.69 4.14 -21.76
C SER A 14 6.20 4.24 -22.10
N GLN A 15 5.40 3.21 -21.79
CA GLN A 15 3.96 3.21 -22.07
C GLN A 15 3.12 3.71 -20.88
N ILE A 16 3.56 3.44 -19.64
CA ILE A 16 2.92 3.96 -18.42
C ILE A 16 3.99 4.59 -17.52
N SER A 17 3.82 5.89 -17.27
CA SER A 17 4.69 6.62 -16.35
C SER A 17 4.64 6.02 -14.93
N LEU A 18 5.80 6.02 -14.27
CA LEU A 18 5.91 5.61 -12.88
C LEU A 18 5.05 6.47 -11.97
N VAL A 19 5.06 7.79 -12.21
CA VAL A 19 4.29 8.78 -11.46
C VAL A 19 2.79 8.49 -11.58
N ASP A 20 2.28 8.28 -12.79
CA ASP A 20 0.85 8.01 -13.01
C ASP A 20 0.40 6.72 -12.32
N SER A 21 1.22 5.66 -12.41
CA SER A 21 0.89 4.39 -11.77
C SER A 21 0.91 4.49 -10.23
N LEU A 22 1.85 5.27 -9.66
CA LEU A 22 1.92 5.51 -8.23
C LEU A 22 0.77 6.41 -7.76
N MET A 23 0.43 7.45 -8.52
CA MET A 23 -0.66 8.36 -8.20
C MET A 23 -2.01 7.63 -8.17
N ASN A 24 -2.27 6.73 -9.12
CA ASN A 24 -3.47 5.89 -9.10
C ASN A 24 -3.55 5.02 -7.85
N LYS A 25 -2.44 4.41 -7.42
CA LYS A 25 -2.42 3.63 -6.17
C LYS A 25 -2.57 4.50 -4.94
N ALA A 26 -1.91 5.65 -4.89
CA ALA A 26 -2.05 6.61 -3.80
C ALA A 26 -3.50 7.06 -3.66
N LEU A 27 -4.17 7.39 -4.78
CA LEU A 27 -5.58 7.77 -4.80
C LEU A 27 -6.48 6.61 -4.34
N LYS A 28 -6.19 5.37 -4.75
CA LYS A 28 -6.91 4.18 -4.30
C LYS A 28 -6.83 3.99 -2.78
N TYR A 29 -5.63 4.11 -2.20
CA TYR A 29 -5.44 3.99 -0.75
C TYR A 29 -6.05 5.18 -0.01
N MET A 30 -5.91 6.41 -0.52
CA MET A 30 -6.53 7.60 0.05
C MET A 30 -8.06 7.45 0.13
N LEU A 31 -8.70 6.97 -0.95
CA LEU A 31 -10.14 6.70 -0.96
C LEU A 31 -10.52 5.64 0.07
N LEU A 32 -9.74 4.56 0.19
CA LEU A 32 -10.01 3.48 1.14
C LEU A 32 -9.87 3.95 2.60
N TYR A 33 -8.82 4.70 2.92
CA TYR A 33 -8.67 5.33 4.23
C TYR A 33 -9.78 6.33 4.51
N GLY A 34 -10.18 7.13 3.52
CA GLY A 34 -11.30 8.06 3.62
C GLY A 34 -12.63 7.36 3.94
N ILE A 35 -12.92 6.24 3.25
CA ILE A 35 -14.09 5.40 3.54
C ILE A 35 -14.05 4.89 4.99
N LEU A 36 -12.90 4.39 5.45
CA LEU A 36 -12.76 3.85 6.80
C LEU A 36 -12.95 4.92 7.88
N LEU A 37 -12.42 6.12 7.65
CA LEU A 37 -12.59 7.27 8.53
C LEU A 37 -14.06 7.70 8.61
N LEU A 38 -14.75 7.76 7.46
CA LEU A 38 -16.18 8.09 7.40
C LEU A 38 -17.06 7.05 8.10
N VAL A 39 -16.78 5.75 7.91
CA VAL A 39 -17.49 4.67 8.61
C VAL A 39 -17.32 4.80 10.13
N PHE A 40 -16.13 5.17 10.60
CA PHE A 40 -15.90 5.41 12.02
C PHE A 40 -16.68 6.64 12.53
N SER A 41 -16.71 7.72 11.75
CA SER A 41 -17.47 8.94 12.06
C SER A 41 -18.98 8.72 12.17
N VAL A 42 -19.56 7.79 11.40
CA VAL A 42 -20.98 7.40 11.53
C VAL A 42 -21.31 6.98 12.97
N ARG A 43 -20.39 6.32 13.67
CA ARG A 43 -20.60 5.84 15.05
C ARG A 43 -20.70 6.97 16.08
N TYR A 44 -20.18 8.16 15.77
CA TYR A 44 -20.19 9.34 16.65
C TYR A 44 -21.23 10.39 16.24
N SER A 45 -21.91 10.21 15.11
CA SER A 45 -22.95 11.11 14.63
C SER A 45 -24.22 10.97 15.46
N GLN A 46 -24.57 12.00 16.25
CA GLN A 46 -25.79 12.02 17.06
C GLN A 46 -27.03 12.49 16.27
N ASN A 47 -26.85 13.15 15.12
CA ASN A 47 -27.93 13.67 14.29
C ASN A 47 -28.23 12.79 13.06
N THR A 48 -29.51 12.69 12.71
CA THR A 48 -30.03 11.95 11.53
C THR A 48 -29.77 12.65 10.20
N SER A 49 -29.59 13.97 10.16
CA SER A 49 -29.19 14.69 8.93
C SER A 49 -27.76 14.39 8.53
N ASP A 50 -26.86 14.32 9.51
CA ASP A 50 -25.43 14.11 9.29
C ASP A 50 -25.16 12.68 8.84
N SER A 51 -25.95 11.71 9.30
CA SER A 51 -25.85 10.32 8.87
C SER A 51 -26.26 10.13 7.40
N ILE A 52 -27.27 10.86 6.90
CA ILE A 52 -27.67 10.83 5.47
C ILE A 52 -26.55 11.39 4.59
N ILE A 53 -25.95 12.52 4.99
CA ILE A 53 -24.84 13.14 4.25
C ILE A 53 -23.62 12.20 4.20
N ILE A 54 -23.26 11.59 5.34
CA ILE A 54 -22.15 10.63 5.40
C ILE A 54 -22.45 9.40 4.53
N PHE A 55 -23.70 8.92 4.51
CA PHE A 55 -24.10 7.80 3.67
C PHE A 55 -23.97 8.12 2.17
N ILE A 56 -24.42 9.30 1.73
CA ILE A 56 -24.26 9.75 0.35
C ILE A 56 -22.77 9.88 -0.01
N LEU A 57 -21.96 10.44 0.90
CA LEU A 57 -20.52 10.57 0.69
C LEU A 57 -19.82 9.21 0.56
N LEU A 58 -20.22 8.22 1.37
CA LEU A 58 -19.73 6.84 1.26
C LEU A 58 -20.07 6.21 -0.09
N LEU A 59 -21.28 6.43 -0.62
CA LEU A 59 -21.66 5.96 -1.95
C LEU A 59 -20.80 6.60 -3.06
N ILE A 60 -20.58 7.92 -2.98
CA ILE A 60 -19.74 8.64 -3.95
C ILE A 60 -18.30 8.13 -3.89
N MET A 61 -17.72 8.02 -2.70
CA MET A 61 -16.35 7.52 -2.51
C MET A 61 -16.20 6.08 -2.98
N GLY A 62 -17.20 5.23 -2.73
CA GLY A 62 -17.26 3.86 -3.24
C GLY A 62 -17.31 3.79 -4.77
N MET A 63 -18.10 4.67 -5.41
CA MET A 63 -18.13 4.77 -6.87
C MET A 63 -16.78 5.22 -7.43
N LEU A 64 -16.19 6.29 -6.87
CA LEU A 64 -14.87 6.79 -7.28
C LEU A 64 -13.78 5.73 -7.14
N TYR A 65 -13.82 4.96 -6.05
CA TYR A 65 -12.91 3.84 -5.85
C TYR A 65 -13.04 2.80 -6.96
N ARG A 66 -14.28 2.39 -7.30
CA ARG A 66 -14.52 1.40 -8.36
C ARG A 66 -14.10 1.91 -9.73
N LEU A 67 -14.35 3.18 -10.04
CA LEU A 67 -13.90 3.82 -11.28
C LEU A 67 -12.37 3.79 -11.40
N ASN A 68 -11.65 4.14 -10.32
CA ASN A 68 -10.18 4.12 -10.31
C ASN A 68 -9.65 2.70 -10.55
N VAL A 69 -10.21 1.69 -9.88
CA VAL A 69 -9.82 0.28 -10.06
C VAL A 69 -10.05 -0.20 -11.50
N LEU A 70 -11.19 0.14 -12.10
CA LEU A 70 -11.48 -0.24 -13.49
C LEU A 70 -10.55 0.46 -14.49
N SER A 71 -10.24 1.73 -14.26
CA SER A 71 -9.28 2.49 -15.09
C SER A 71 -7.87 1.88 -15.06
N GLU A 72 -7.40 1.48 -13.87
CA GLU A 72 -6.12 0.77 -13.70
C GLU A 72 -6.13 -0.56 -14.46
N ARG A 73 -7.21 -1.33 -14.37
CA ARG A 73 -7.37 -2.60 -15.09
C ARG A 73 -7.33 -2.43 -16.61
N ILE A 74 -8.02 -1.44 -17.16
CA ILE A 74 -7.99 -1.18 -18.61
C ILE A 74 -6.58 -0.80 -19.06
N SER A 75 -5.91 0.04 -18.28
CA SER A 75 -4.54 0.48 -18.59
C SER A 75 -3.57 -0.70 -18.59
N LEU A 76 -3.68 -1.60 -17.60
CA LEU A 76 -2.93 -2.85 -17.55
C LEU A 76 -3.27 -3.79 -18.70
N LYS A 77 -4.55 -3.96 -19.04
CA LYS A 77 -4.99 -4.79 -20.17
C LYS A 77 -4.38 -4.28 -21.48
N ASN A 78 -4.50 -2.98 -21.76
CA ASN A 78 -3.97 -2.37 -22.97
C ASN A 78 -2.45 -2.56 -23.08
N LEU A 79 -1.71 -2.27 -22.00
CA LEU A 79 -0.26 -2.46 -21.93
C LEU A 79 0.14 -3.91 -22.21
N THR A 80 -0.62 -4.85 -21.65
CA THR A 80 -0.39 -6.29 -21.82
C THR A 80 -0.64 -6.74 -23.26
N ILE A 81 -1.68 -6.22 -23.92
CA ILE A 81 -1.96 -6.49 -25.35
C ILE A 81 -0.84 -5.93 -26.22
N THR A 82 -0.39 -4.70 -25.96
CA THR A 82 0.73 -4.09 -26.71
C THR A 82 2.01 -4.88 -26.52
N PHE A 83 2.28 -5.39 -25.31
CA PHE A 83 3.42 -6.26 -25.05
C PHE A 83 3.34 -7.59 -25.80
N ARG A 84 2.17 -8.23 -25.82
CA ARG A 84 1.95 -9.48 -26.60
C ARG A 84 2.15 -9.26 -28.09
N LYS A 85 1.48 -8.25 -28.67
CA LYS A 85 1.49 -7.96 -30.12
C LYS A 85 2.84 -7.50 -30.64
N GLY A 86 3.67 -6.90 -29.78
CA GLY A 86 5.05 -6.55 -30.13
C GLY A 86 6.01 -7.75 -30.19
N ASN A 87 5.54 -8.96 -29.85
CA ASN A 87 6.28 -10.22 -29.90
C ASN A 87 7.67 -10.14 -29.23
N PHE A 88 7.76 -9.39 -28.13
CA PHE A 88 9.04 -8.96 -27.56
C PHE A 88 9.89 -10.11 -27.01
N LEU A 89 9.29 -11.25 -26.61
CA LEU A 89 9.99 -12.41 -26.05
C LEU A 89 9.28 -13.75 -26.31
N GLU A 90 10.08 -14.81 -26.47
CA GLU A 90 9.59 -16.19 -26.51
C GLU A 90 9.00 -16.61 -25.15
N THR A 91 7.92 -17.39 -25.16
CA THR A 91 7.18 -17.81 -23.96
C THR A 91 8.07 -18.44 -22.88
N LYS A 92 9.10 -19.19 -23.27
CA LYS A 92 10.04 -19.86 -22.34
C LYS A 92 10.91 -18.86 -21.57
N TYR A 93 11.37 -17.79 -22.20
CA TYR A 93 12.13 -16.73 -21.54
C TYR A 93 11.26 -15.92 -20.57
N ILE A 94 9.99 -15.68 -20.94
CA ILE A 94 9.01 -15.04 -20.04
C ILE A 94 8.83 -15.86 -18.77
N GLU A 95 8.75 -17.19 -18.85
CA GLU A 95 8.61 -18.06 -17.67
C GLU A 95 9.82 -18.01 -16.75
N LEU A 96 11.03 -18.09 -17.31
CA LEU A 96 12.27 -17.98 -16.56
C LEU A 96 12.37 -16.62 -15.85
N LEU A 97 12.05 -15.54 -16.56
CA LEU A 97 12.07 -14.20 -16.00
C LEU A 97 11.02 -14.01 -14.89
N VAL A 98 9.81 -14.53 -15.08
CA VAL A 98 8.76 -14.49 -14.06
C VAL A 98 9.21 -15.24 -12.80
N SER A 99 9.78 -16.44 -12.95
CA SER A 99 10.31 -17.24 -11.85
C SER A 99 11.43 -16.50 -11.09
N ASP A 100 12.37 -15.88 -11.81
CA ASP A 100 13.45 -15.11 -11.23
C ASP A 100 12.95 -13.89 -10.45
N ILE A 101 12.01 -13.12 -11.01
CA ILE A 101 11.47 -11.95 -10.31
C ILE A 101 10.66 -12.42 -9.09
N GLU A 102 9.89 -13.49 -9.19
CA GLU A 102 9.07 -14.04 -8.09
C GLU A 102 9.96 -14.55 -6.93
N SER A 103 11.01 -15.30 -7.26
CA SER A 103 12.07 -15.68 -6.31
C SER A 103 12.70 -14.45 -5.65
N SER A 104 13.02 -13.41 -6.43
CA SER A 104 13.59 -12.17 -5.90
C SER A 104 12.63 -11.44 -4.95
N LEU A 105 11.33 -11.42 -5.26
CA LEU A 105 10.31 -10.80 -4.43
C LEU A 105 10.10 -11.58 -3.13
N ASN A 106 10.11 -12.91 -3.20
CA ASN A 106 10.01 -13.76 -2.01
C ASN A 106 11.20 -13.55 -1.08
N LYS A 107 12.43 -13.45 -1.62
CA LYS A 107 13.63 -13.11 -0.85
C LYS A 107 13.54 -11.72 -0.21
N ILE A 108 13.02 -10.72 -0.93
CA ILE A 108 12.83 -9.39 -0.35
C ILE A 108 11.77 -9.43 0.75
N ASN A 109 10.67 -10.17 0.55
CA ASN A 109 9.60 -10.27 1.53
C ASN A 109 10.08 -10.97 2.81
N SER A 110 10.85 -12.06 2.69
CA SER A 110 11.46 -12.72 3.85
C SER A 110 12.47 -11.81 4.55
N PHE A 111 13.29 -11.06 3.80
CA PHE A 111 14.19 -10.06 4.36
C PHE A 111 13.46 -8.93 5.10
N VAL A 112 12.34 -8.42 4.55
CA VAL A 112 11.52 -7.38 5.19
C VAL A 112 10.91 -7.88 6.49
N ASN A 113 10.35 -9.09 6.49
CA ASN A 113 9.79 -9.68 7.70
C ASN A 113 10.87 -9.89 8.77
N TRP A 114 12.04 -10.41 8.36
CA TRP A 114 13.17 -10.61 9.26
C TRP A 114 13.72 -9.28 9.82
N SER A 115 13.95 -8.29 8.97
CA SER A 115 14.43 -6.96 9.36
C SER A 115 13.43 -6.20 10.23
N CYS A 116 12.12 -6.31 9.96
CA CYS A 116 11.06 -5.76 10.80
C CYS A 116 11.10 -6.40 12.21
N GLY A 117 11.31 -7.72 12.30
CA GLY A 117 11.49 -8.43 13.58
C GLY A 117 12.72 -7.97 14.37
N ILE A 118 13.85 -7.76 13.69
CA ILE A 118 15.06 -7.18 14.32
C ILE A 118 14.78 -5.75 14.79
N LEU A 119 14.15 -4.93 13.95
CA LEU A 119 13.86 -3.54 14.28
C LEU A 119 12.91 -3.44 15.49
N ALA A 120 11.91 -4.32 15.57
CA ALA A 120 11.02 -4.42 16.72
C ALA A 120 11.79 -4.82 18.00
N THR A 121 12.73 -5.77 17.90
CA THR A 121 13.53 -6.22 19.04
C THR A 121 14.46 -5.12 19.55
N ILE A 122 15.18 -4.45 18.64
CA ILE A 122 16.03 -3.29 18.97
C ILE A 122 15.18 -2.18 19.58
N SER A 123 13.98 -1.95 19.05
CA SER A 123 13.08 -0.93 19.56
C SER A 123 12.61 -1.22 20.99
N ILE A 124 12.23 -2.46 21.30
CA ILE A 124 11.86 -2.87 22.67
C ILE A 124 13.06 -2.72 23.60
N PHE A 125 14.25 -3.11 23.16
CA PHE A 125 15.47 -3.01 23.94
C PHE A 125 15.84 -1.55 24.23
N ALA A 126 15.78 -0.67 23.23
CA ALA A 126 15.99 0.77 23.39
C ALA A 126 14.97 1.39 24.35
N SER A 127 13.69 1.05 24.22
CA SER A 127 12.63 1.49 25.14
C SER A 127 12.89 1.00 26.57
N THR A 128 13.37 -0.22 26.75
CA THR A 128 13.66 -0.80 28.08
C THR A 128 14.87 -0.13 28.72
N ILE A 129 15.94 0.11 27.96
CA ILE A 129 17.12 0.86 28.43
C ILE A 129 16.72 2.27 28.83
N TYR A 130 15.94 2.96 27.99
CA TYR A 130 15.46 4.31 28.29
C TYR A 130 14.65 4.37 29.59
N LEU A 131 13.76 3.39 29.81
CA LEU A 131 12.99 3.30 31.05
C LEU A 131 13.86 2.98 32.28
N ASN A 132 14.88 2.13 32.12
CA ASN A 132 15.83 1.85 33.20
C ASN A 132 16.69 3.09 33.53
N PHE A 133 17.14 3.85 32.53
CA PHE A 133 17.84 5.13 32.75
C PHE A 133 16.94 6.16 33.47
N LEU A 134 15.67 6.27 33.08
CA LEU A 134 14.71 7.12 33.78
C LEU A 134 14.51 6.68 35.23
N LYS A 135 14.49 5.37 35.48
CA LYS A 135 14.38 4.80 36.83
C LYS A 135 15.61 5.10 37.71
N ASP A 136 16.80 5.23 37.13
CA ASP A 136 18.00 5.62 37.86
C ASP A 136 18.09 7.14 38.09
N LEU A 137 17.44 7.96 37.26
CA LEU A 137 17.38 9.42 37.39
C LEU A 137 16.26 9.92 38.32
N VAL A 138 15.17 9.15 38.47
CA VAL A 138 13.99 9.49 39.28
C VAL A 138 13.99 8.65 40.56
N SER A 139 13.82 9.27 41.73
CA SER A 139 13.84 8.54 43.01
C SER A 139 12.68 7.53 43.07
N LYS A 140 12.89 6.38 43.74
CA LYS A 140 11.84 5.35 43.92
C LYS A 140 10.55 5.92 44.51
N GLU A 141 10.62 6.98 45.30
CA GLU A 141 9.47 7.68 45.89
C GLU A 141 8.68 8.50 44.86
N GLU A 142 9.35 9.20 43.95
CA GLU A 142 8.68 9.95 42.86
C GLU A 142 8.06 9.00 41.82
N LEU A 143 8.74 7.88 41.53
CA LEU A 143 8.24 6.84 40.64
C LEU A 143 7.02 6.12 41.22
N ALA A 144 7.01 5.87 42.54
CA ALA A 144 5.85 5.32 43.25
C ALA A 144 4.68 6.30 43.31
N LYS A 145 4.93 7.61 43.46
CA LYS A 145 3.89 8.66 43.36
C LYS A 145 3.33 8.82 41.93
N LEU A 146 4.16 8.60 40.91
CA LEU A 146 3.78 8.59 39.49
C LEU A 146 2.93 7.38 39.08
N LEU A 147 3.22 6.19 39.61
CA LEU A 147 2.48 4.94 39.33
C LEU A 147 1.26 4.75 40.25
N GLY A 148 1.33 5.23 41.48
CA GLY A 148 0.31 5.08 42.53
C GLY A 148 -0.87 6.05 42.46
N GLY A 149 -0.85 7.03 41.56
CA GLY A 149 -2.00 7.89 41.27
C GLY A 149 -2.20 9.10 42.20
N GLU A 150 -1.18 9.53 42.95
CA GLU A 150 -1.30 10.73 43.81
C GLU A 150 -1.25 12.06 43.03
N ASN A 151 -0.60 12.10 41.85
CA ASN A 151 -0.51 13.29 41.00
C ASN A 151 -0.96 12.99 39.56
N SER A 152 -2.25 13.21 39.29
CA SER A 152 -2.91 12.91 38.01
C SER A 152 -2.30 13.64 36.80
N SER A 153 -1.69 14.82 36.98
CA SER A 153 -1.07 15.60 35.90
C SER A 153 0.27 15.02 35.43
N LEU A 154 1.13 14.60 36.37
CA LEU A 154 2.45 14.03 36.10
C LEU A 154 2.34 12.61 35.56
N GLN A 155 1.39 11.83 36.08
CA GLN A 155 1.06 10.50 35.57
C GLN A 155 0.54 10.56 34.12
N ASN A 156 -0.36 11.50 33.80
CA ASN A 156 -0.82 11.71 32.44
C ASN A 156 0.31 12.17 31.50
N SER A 157 1.26 12.98 31.98
CA SER A 157 2.42 13.41 31.17
C SER A 157 3.38 12.25 30.88
N PHE A 158 3.64 11.38 31.85
CA PHE A 158 4.50 10.21 31.68
C PHE A 158 3.87 9.14 30.77
N ILE A 159 2.58 8.86 30.97
CA ILE A 159 1.79 7.97 30.10
C ILE A 159 1.69 8.54 28.68
N GLY A 160 1.50 9.86 28.56
CA GLY A 160 1.53 10.56 27.28
C GLY A 160 2.90 10.43 26.57
N GLY A 161 4.00 10.55 27.30
CA GLY A 161 5.35 10.35 26.77
C GLY A 161 5.60 8.93 26.27
N LEU A 162 5.17 7.91 27.03
CA LEU A 162 5.22 6.51 26.61
C LEU A 162 4.38 6.24 25.35
N TRP A 163 3.17 6.80 25.29
CA TRP A 163 2.30 6.71 24.13
C TRP A 163 2.95 7.34 22.88
N GLN A 164 3.61 8.48 23.06
CA GLN A 164 4.29 9.19 21.98
C GLN A 164 5.53 8.46 21.47
N LEU A 165 6.30 7.81 22.36
CA LEU A 165 7.41 6.92 21.96
C LEU A 165 6.91 5.71 21.17
N MET A 166 5.83 5.06 21.61
CA MET A 166 5.21 3.95 20.87
C MET A 166 4.72 4.38 19.49
N LEU A 167 4.08 5.55 19.38
CA LEU A 167 3.66 6.11 18.09
C LEU A 167 4.85 6.38 17.15
N MET A 168 5.96 6.92 17.66
CA MET A 168 7.16 7.16 16.86
C MET A 168 7.76 5.86 16.33
N ILE A 169 7.83 4.81 17.15
CA ILE A 169 8.30 3.48 16.73
C ILE A 169 7.42 2.92 15.62
N ILE A 170 6.09 3.00 15.78
CA ILE A 170 5.13 2.54 14.77
C ILE A 170 5.29 3.32 13.46
N LEU A 171 5.49 4.65 13.53
CA LEU A 171 5.72 5.48 12.34
C LEU A 171 7.02 5.12 11.62
N VAL A 172 8.11 4.88 12.35
CA VAL A 172 9.39 4.44 11.75
C VAL A 172 9.24 3.09 11.05
N LEU A 173 8.58 2.13 11.70
CA LEU A 173 8.27 0.83 11.09
C LEU A 173 7.40 0.96 9.84
N LEU A 174 6.39 1.84 9.88
CA LEU A 174 5.50 2.12 8.75
C LEU A 174 6.27 2.72 7.57
N VAL A 175 7.09 3.74 7.81
CA VAL A 175 7.90 4.38 6.76
C VAL A 175 8.89 3.40 6.15
N TYR A 176 9.55 2.59 6.98
CA TYR A 176 10.44 1.52 6.50
C TYR A 176 9.70 0.54 5.59
N TYR A 177 8.54 0.06 6.04
CA TYR A 177 7.71 -0.86 5.28
C TYR A 177 7.26 -0.28 3.94
N LEU A 178 6.76 0.96 3.94
CA LEU A 178 6.34 1.68 2.73
C LEU A 178 7.51 1.90 1.76
N THR A 179 8.69 2.20 2.27
CA THR A 179 9.90 2.39 1.46
C THR A 179 10.24 1.11 0.71
N VAL A 180 10.21 -0.05 1.38
CA VAL A 180 10.48 -1.33 0.72
C VAL A 180 9.37 -1.70 -0.27
N GLN A 181 8.12 -1.41 0.04
CA GLN A 181 7.03 -1.59 -0.92
C GLN A 181 7.22 -0.74 -2.19
N ALA A 182 7.70 0.50 -2.06
CA ALA A 182 8.02 1.36 -3.19
C ALA A 182 9.17 0.78 -4.04
N PHE A 183 10.24 0.27 -3.41
CA PHE A 183 11.35 -0.36 -4.13
C PHE A 183 10.97 -1.65 -4.87
N THR A 184 10.02 -2.43 -4.33
CA THR A 184 9.53 -3.66 -4.97
C THR A 184 8.44 -3.42 -6.00
N TYR A 185 7.95 -2.18 -6.12
CA TYR A 185 6.82 -1.82 -6.97
C TYR A 185 7.04 -2.22 -8.44
N ASP A 186 8.17 -1.82 -9.02
CA ASP A 186 8.48 -2.08 -10.43
C ASP A 186 8.51 -3.58 -10.72
N ARG A 187 9.07 -4.38 -9.80
CA ARG A 187 9.15 -5.84 -9.95
C ARG A 187 7.77 -6.47 -9.93
N ARG A 188 6.89 -6.03 -9.02
CA ARG A 188 5.49 -6.48 -8.96
C ARG A 188 4.71 -6.08 -10.21
N PHE A 189 4.90 -4.85 -10.68
CA PHE A 189 4.27 -4.37 -11.91
C PHE A 189 4.68 -5.19 -13.13
N VAL A 190 5.98 -5.41 -13.33
CA VAL A 190 6.50 -6.21 -14.44
C VAL A 190 5.95 -7.64 -14.40
N ILE A 191 5.95 -8.31 -13.24
CA ILE A 191 5.36 -9.66 -13.11
C ILE A 191 3.88 -9.68 -13.51
N ILE A 192 3.09 -8.71 -13.04
CA ILE A 192 1.64 -8.67 -13.33
C ILE A 192 1.44 -8.62 -14.84
N VAL A 193 2.15 -7.75 -15.54
CA VAL A 193 2.03 -7.63 -17.00
C VAL A 193 2.49 -8.89 -17.71
N LEU A 194 3.64 -9.46 -17.31
CA LEU A 194 4.15 -10.69 -17.91
C LEU A 194 3.19 -11.87 -17.71
N LYS A 195 2.69 -12.08 -16.48
CA LYS A 195 1.69 -13.13 -16.20
C LYS A 195 0.42 -12.89 -16.99
N SER A 196 -0.12 -11.66 -17.00
CA SER A 196 -1.31 -11.32 -17.76
C SER A 196 -1.13 -11.52 -19.27
N SER A 197 0.05 -11.27 -19.82
CA SER A 197 0.34 -11.43 -21.27
C SER A 197 0.27 -12.87 -21.76
N ARG A 198 0.27 -13.84 -20.84
CA ARG A 198 0.08 -15.25 -21.19
C ARG A 198 -1.38 -15.62 -21.44
N TYR A 199 -2.31 -14.86 -20.87
CA TYR A 199 -3.75 -15.16 -20.93
C TYR A 199 -4.49 -14.30 -21.96
N ILE A 200 -3.79 -13.38 -22.63
CA ILE A 200 -4.33 -12.53 -23.68
C ILE A 200 -4.17 -13.23 -25.02
N ASP A 201 -5.27 -13.32 -25.75
CA ASP A 201 -5.31 -13.93 -27.08
C ASP A 201 -5.00 -12.87 -28.16
N GLU A 202 -4.49 -13.27 -29.33
CA GLU A 202 -4.10 -12.30 -30.39
C GLU A 202 -5.26 -11.43 -30.88
N ASN A 203 -6.49 -11.95 -30.72
CA ASN A 203 -7.75 -11.30 -31.06
C ASN A 203 -8.21 -10.23 -30.05
N ASP A 204 -7.52 -10.06 -28.90
CA ASP A 204 -7.87 -9.01 -27.94
C ASP A 204 -7.54 -7.62 -28.49
N GLU A 205 -8.55 -6.75 -28.53
CA GLU A 205 -8.43 -5.38 -28.99
C GLU A 205 -8.02 -4.41 -27.88
N ILE A 206 -7.15 -3.46 -28.23
CA ILE A 206 -6.73 -2.39 -27.34
C ILE A 206 -7.90 -1.41 -27.20
N ILE A 207 -8.28 -1.10 -25.95
CA ILE A 207 -9.34 -0.12 -25.68
C ILE A 207 -8.72 1.28 -25.73
N VAL A 208 -8.71 1.88 -26.93
CA VAL A 208 -8.19 3.24 -27.17
C VAL A 208 -9.34 4.25 -27.14
N GLY A 209 -9.10 5.42 -26.53
CA GLY A 209 -10.05 6.54 -26.48
C GLY A 209 -10.87 6.61 -25.19
N PHE A 210 -11.14 7.84 -24.72
CA PHE A 210 -11.87 8.10 -23.47
C PHE A 210 -13.28 7.49 -23.48
N LEU A 211 -14.01 7.63 -24.58
CA LEU A 211 -15.36 7.08 -24.75
C LEU A 211 -15.40 5.56 -24.65
N ASN A 212 -14.47 4.87 -25.31
CA ASN A 212 -14.39 3.39 -25.27
C ASN A 212 -14.00 2.89 -23.88
N LYS A 213 -13.09 3.60 -23.20
CA LYS A 213 -12.75 3.32 -21.80
C LYS A 213 -13.98 3.50 -20.90
N LEU A 214 -14.74 4.57 -21.09
CA LEU A 214 -15.93 4.88 -20.31
C LEU A 214 -17.04 3.85 -20.56
N GLN A 215 -17.27 3.43 -21.80
CA GLN A 215 -18.20 2.34 -22.14
C GLN A 215 -17.81 1.00 -21.49
N TYR A 216 -16.52 0.66 -21.51
CA TYR A 216 -16.04 -0.54 -20.81
C TYR A 216 -16.26 -0.45 -19.30
N ILE A 217 -15.97 0.71 -18.71
CA ILE A 217 -16.22 0.98 -17.29
C ILE A 217 -17.70 0.80 -16.96
N ILE A 218 -18.61 1.38 -17.73
CA ILE A 218 -20.07 1.25 -17.53
C ILE A 218 -20.50 -0.20 -17.63
N LYS A 219 -20.05 -0.92 -18.67
CA LYS A 219 -20.42 -2.32 -18.90
C LYS A 219 -19.94 -3.24 -17.76
N ASN A 220 -18.76 -2.97 -17.21
CA ASN A 220 -18.16 -3.76 -16.14
C ASN A 220 -18.35 -3.14 -14.74
N PHE A 221 -19.19 -2.10 -14.61
CA PHE A 221 -19.40 -1.41 -13.35
C PHE A 221 -20.20 -2.24 -12.34
N ILE A 222 -20.99 -3.21 -12.78
CA ILE A 222 -21.80 -4.07 -11.88
C ILE A 222 -21.20 -5.47 -11.81
N SER A 223 -20.67 -5.98 -12.92
CA SER A 223 -19.91 -7.22 -13.00
C SER A 223 -18.81 -7.26 -11.92
N GLY A 224 -18.93 -8.22 -10.99
CA GLY A 224 -17.91 -8.50 -9.97
C GLY A 224 -16.66 -9.20 -10.51
N ILE A 225 -16.53 -9.32 -11.83
CA ILE A 225 -15.40 -9.95 -12.53
C ILE A 225 -14.37 -8.88 -12.90
#